data_AF-A0A1G3P8K9-F1
#
_entry.id   AF-A0A1G3P8K9-F1
#
_cell.length_a   1.000
_cell.length_b   1.000
_cell.length_c   1.000
_cell.angle_alpha   90.00
_cell.angle_beta   90.00
_cell.angle_gamma   90.00
#
_symmetry.space_group_name_H-M   'P 1'
#
loop_
_entity.id
_entity.type
_entity.pdbx_description
1 polymer ?
#
loop_
_entity_poly.entity_id
_entity_poly.type
_entity_poly.pdbx_seq_one_letter_code
_entity_poly.pdbx_strand_id
1 'polypeptide(L)' 'MIFENITAKEVYLATLRKMSSEQKLKKACELSDFTKMLYITGLKKRFTNIGEDDLKKKLVERLQKCSNSNF' A
#
# COMPACT_ATOMS: atom_id res chain seq x y z
N MET A 1 -20.20 -25.63 4.41
CA MET A 1 -19.60 -24.78 5.46
C MET A 1 -19.79 -23.32 5.05
N ILE A 2 -20.77 -22.69 5.70
CA ILE A 2 -21.16 -21.28 5.85
C ILE A 2 -20.23 -20.20 5.25
N PHE A 3 -20.30 -19.93 3.93
CA PHE A 3 -19.90 -18.64 3.33
C PHE A 3 -20.71 -18.29 2.07
N GLU A 4 -21.97 -18.74 1.97
CA GLU A 4 -22.71 -18.66 0.71
C GLU A 4 -23.30 -17.28 0.34
N ASN A 5 -23.12 -16.21 1.13
CA ASN A 5 -23.66 -14.89 0.76
C ASN A 5 -22.94 -13.67 1.37
N ILE A 6 -21.73 -13.82 1.91
CA ILE A 6 -21.02 -12.70 2.54
C ILE A 6 -20.05 -12.09 1.52
N THR A 7 -20.19 -10.79 1.25
CA THR A 7 -19.29 -10.07 0.36
C THR A 7 -17.87 -10.04 0.95
N ALA A 8 -16.85 -9.99 0.08
CA ALA A 8 -15.45 -9.88 0.53
C ALA A 8 -15.22 -8.68 1.49
N LYS A 9 -15.98 -7.60 1.29
CA LYS A 9 -15.99 -6.42 2.16
C LYS A 9 -16.46 -6.73 3.58
N GLU A 10 -17.54 -7.48 3.72
CA GLU A 10 -18.09 -7.85 5.04
C GLU A 10 -17.14 -8.78 5.80
N VAL A 11 -16.54 -9.75 5.11
CA VAL A 11 -15.50 -10.62 5.70
C VAL A 11 -14.31 -9.79 6.18
N TYR A 12 -13.86 -8.84 5.35
CA TYR A 12 -12.75 -7.95 5.69
C TYR A 12 -13.06 -7.10 6.93
N LEU A 13 -14.24 -6.47 6.99
CA LEU A 13 -14.64 -5.65 8.12
C LEU A 13 -14.82 -6.48 9.40
N ALA A 14 -15.40 -7.68 9.30
CA ALA A 14 -15.52 -8.59 10.44
C ALA A 14 -14.14 -9.00 10.98
N THR A 15 -13.20 -9.24 10.09
CA THR A 15 -11.81 -9.58 10.43
C THR A 15 -11.11 -8.41 11.14
N LEU A 16 -11.20 -7.20 10.59
CA LEU A 16 -10.62 -6.01 11.21
C LEU A 16 -11.23 -5.72 12.58
N ARG A 17 -12.54 -5.90 12.76
CA ARG A 17 -13.21 -5.67 14.05
C ARG A 17 -12.71 -6.61 15.15
N LYS A 18 -12.31 -7.83 14.80
CA LYS A 18 -11.76 -8.81 15.74
C LYS A 18 -10.30 -8.53 16.13
N MET A 19 -9.58 -7.66 15.42
CA MET A 19 -8.19 -7.32 15.73
C MET A 19 -8.08 -6.30 16.86
N SER A 20 -7.10 -6.49 17.74
CA SER A 20 -6.66 -5.47 18.69
C SER A 20 -6.06 -4.26 17.98
N SER A 21 -5.91 -3.13 18.68
CA SER A 21 -5.26 -1.94 18.15
C SER A 21 -3.82 -2.20 17.71
N GLU A 22 -3.08 -3.01 18.46
CA GLU A 22 -1.71 -3.41 18.12
C GLU A 22 -1.66 -4.24 16.82
N GLN A 23 -2.56 -5.23 16.68
CA GLN A 23 -2.64 -6.06 15.48
C GLN A 23 -2.99 -5.23 14.24
N LYS A 24 -3.90 -4.26 14.38
CA LYS A 24 -4.25 -3.32 13.31
C LYS A 24 -3.04 -2.48 12.90
N LEU A 25 -2.30 -1.93 13.87
CA LEU A 25 -1.10 -1.14 13.60
C LEU A 25 -0.04 -1.97 12.87
N LYS A 26 0.23 -3.19 13.35
CA LYS A 26 1.17 -4.10 12.71
C LYS A 26 0.77 -4.41 11.26
N LYS A 27 -0.52 -4.63 11.01
CA LYS A 27 -1.03 -4.87 9.66
C LYS A 27 -0.93 -3.65 8.76
N ALA A 28 -1.17 -2.45 9.31
CA ALA A 28 -0.99 -1.20 8.57
C ALA A 28 0.47 -0.99 8.17
N CYS A 29 1.43 -1.29 9.06
CA CYS A 29 2.86 -1.24 8.73
C CYS A 29 3.22 -2.25 7.63
N GLU A 30 2.79 -3.50 7.75
CA GLU A 30 3.01 -4.56 6.76
C GLU A 30 2.47 -4.15 5.36
N LEU A 31 1.23 -3.65 5.31
CA LEU A 31 0.62 -3.19 4.06
C LEU A 31 1.31 -1.96 3.47
N SER A 32 1.80 -1.06 4.32
CA SER A 32 2.55 0.12 3.89
C SER A 32 3.85 -0.28 3.22
N ASP A 33 4.59 -1.23 3.80
CA ASP A 33 5.84 -1.71 3.23
C ASP A 33 5.62 -2.49 1.94
N PHE A 34 4.60 -3.35 1.90
CA PHE A 34 4.23 -4.06 0.68
C PHE A 34 3.87 -3.10 -0.46
N THR A 35 3.11 -2.04 -0.15
CA THR A 35 2.73 -1.01 -1.14
C THR A 35 3.96 -0.27 -1.66
N LYS A 36 4.92 0.09 -0.80
CA LYS A 36 6.19 0.71 -1.22
C LYS A 36 6.96 -0.20 -2.19
N MET A 37 7.06 -1.50 -1.89
CA MET A 37 7.74 -2.47 -2.76
C MET A 37 7.07 -2.58 -4.13
N LEU A 38 5.75 -2.68 -4.17
CA LEU A 38 4.98 -2.72 -5.41
C LEU A 38 5.17 -1.44 -6.23
N TYR A 39 5.14 -0.29 -5.55
CA TYR A 39 5.31 1.00 -6.18
C TYR A 39 6.70 1.15 -6.83
N ILE A 40 7.76 0.81 -6.10
CA ILE A 40 9.14 0.83 -6.63
C ILE A 40 9.28 -0.13 -7.81
N THR A 41 8.72 -1.34 -7.70
CA THR A 41 8.75 -2.33 -8.79
C THR A 41 8.05 -1.81 -10.04
N GLY A 42 6.86 -1.23 -9.90
CA GLY A 42 6.13 -0.60 -11.00
C GLY A 42 6.89 0.57 -11.61
N LEU A 43 7.57 1.37 -10.77
CA LEU A 43 8.37 2.50 -11.22
C LEU A 43 9.58 2.04 -12.05
N LYS A 44 10.30 1.00 -11.59
CA LYS A 44 11.41 0.36 -12.34
C LYS A 44 10.93 -0.17 -13.69
N LYS A 45 9.78 -0.83 -13.72
CA LYS A 45 9.20 -1.36 -14.97
C LYS A 45 8.85 -0.23 -15.94
N ARG A 46 8.34 0.90 -15.44
CA ARG A 46 7.94 2.05 -16.26
C ARG A 46 9.14 2.86 -16.78
N PHE A 47 10.21 2.94 -16.01
CA PHE A 47 11.41 3.70 -16.34
C PHE A 47 12.63 2.76 -16.44
N THR A 48 12.67 1.95 -17.50
CA THR A 48 13.64 0.86 -17.66
C THR A 48 15.07 1.35 -17.97
N ASN A 49 15.24 2.62 -18.39
CA ASN A 49 16.51 3.17 -18.88
C ASN A 49 17.03 4.36 -18.05
N ILE A 50 16.73 4.40 -16.75
CA ILE A 50 17.25 5.42 -15.84
C ILE A 50 18.10 4.78 -14.74
N GLY A 51 19.15 5.49 -14.32
CA GLY A 51 19.99 5.07 -13.20
C GLY A 51 19.23 5.07 -11.87
N GLU A 52 19.78 4.40 -10.86
CA GLU A 52 19.16 4.28 -9.54
C GLU A 52 18.89 5.64 -8.88
N ASP A 53 19.81 6.59 -9.01
CA ASP A 53 19.66 7.92 -8.43
C ASP A 53 18.56 8.73 -9.12
N ASP A 54 18.38 8.57 -10.42
CA ASP A 54 17.29 9.21 -11.15
C ASP A 54 15.95 8.53 -10.85
N LEU A 55 15.95 7.22 -10.60
CA LEU A 55 14.78 6.50 -10.12
C LEU A 55 14.36 7.00 -8.72
N LYS A 56 15.31 7.26 -7.82
CA LYS A 56 15.03 7.87 -6.50
C LYS A 56 14.43 9.27 -6.65
N LYS A 57 14.97 10.12 -7.53
CA LYS A 57 14.38 11.43 -7.84
C LYS A 57 12.95 11.29 -8.37
N LYS A 58 12.70 10.36 -9.29
CA LYS A 58 11.36 10.08 -9.82
C LYS A 58 10.39 9.56 -8.76
N LEU A 59 10.86 8.75 -7.81
CA LEU A 59 10.07 8.31 -6.68
C LEU A 59 9.60 9.51 -5.84
N VAL A 60 10.52 10.40 -5.45
CA VAL A 60 10.19 11.59 -4.65
C VAL A 60 9.24 12.53 -5.40
N GLU A 61 9.53 12.85 -6.68
CA GLU A 61 8.68 13.70 -7.53
C GLU A 61 7.23 13.19 -7.57
N ARG A 62 7.05 11.86 -7.62
CA ARG A 62 5.73 11.26 -7.65
C ARG A 62 5.04 11.27 -6.29
N LEU A 63 5.77 10.98 -5.21
CA LEU A 63 5.21 11.03 -3.85
C LEU A 63 4.75 12.45 -3.50
N GLN A 64 5.45 13.48 -3.94
CA GLN A 64 5.02 14.87 -3.79
C GLN A 64 3.66 15.14 -4.44
N LYS A 65 3.35 14.50 -5.58
CA LYS A 65 2.02 14.60 -6.22
C LYS A 65 0.91 13.88 -5.44
N CYS A 66 1.29 12.91 -4.60
CA CYS A 66 0.36 12.19 -3.73
C CYS A 66 0.19 12.88 -2.36
N SER A 67 1.04 13.85 -2.03
CA SER A 67 0.88 14.66 -0.82
C SER A 67 -0.36 15.54 -0.98
N ASN A 68 -1.39 15.27 -0.18
CA ASN A 68 -2.52 16.17 -0.06
C ASN A 68 -2.09 17.34 0.84
N SER A 69 -1.56 18.40 0.25
CA SER A 69 -1.13 19.62 0.97
C SER A 69 -2.28 20.50 1.47
N ASN A 70 -3.50 19.95 1.54
CA ASN A 70 -4.71 20.65 1.98
C ASN A 70 -4.94 20.59 3.51
N PHE A 71 -3.88 20.38 4.30
CA PHE A 71 -3.93 20.38 5.77
C PHE A 71 -2.93 21.37 6.33
#